data_AF-A0A1I7A6A7-F1
#
_entry.id   AF-A0A1I7A6A7-F1
#
_cell.length_a   1.000
_cell.length_b   1.000
_cell.length_c   1.000
_cell.angle_alpha   90.00
_cell.angle_beta   90.00
_cell.angle_gamma   90.00
#
_symmetry.space_group_name_H-M   'P 1'
#
loop_
_entity.id
_entity.type
_entity.pdbx_description
1 polymer ?
#
loop_
_entity_poly.entity_id
_entity_poly.type
_entity_poly.pdbx_seq_one_letter_code
_entity_poly.pdbx_strand_id
1 'polypeptide(L)'
;MFRRFAGKIPEGALALFKCHPLELTTLLEVSWKSRVHDAAKVLGHPGHRSDILPVPDFWLNPMSRAASIEPPTGSEAVIRPAPPANPLTGTTLENALNFSQDPTQRRTVLWDHLIYAYMIENTRIYEIFRRVLYEFLYGEKLGVPLPDAQHWLRNTEELFYRDPPSFFITSITSDIRGDLRASRRNAYQRMFGMDLNHGTEDGKPYPYVRAEAANNEFVPTFEEFLREVWIGIEHLNNGIGPKPTDDAKIADLAEKLHDMLTTRRINGNLSREEFVFVSMMSWFHLTVEFDSPIVVSLRAEASSPEQRLFKIAQRVGLPAHGLSKSYFDIADPISRVLILIETGAYNTPAAASAFYKEGALQDAMKTIIRHWSIITGREMKARKVTTT
;
A
#
# COMPACT_ATOMS: atom_id res chain seq x y z
N MET A 1 -3.74 3.59 -3.24
CA MET A 1 -4.65 3.86 -4.39
C MET A 1 -5.66 4.99 -4.12
N PHE A 2 -6.69 4.81 -3.29
CA PHE A 2 -7.72 5.84 -3.07
C PHE A 2 -7.18 7.16 -2.50
N ARG A 3 -6.17 7.10 -1.63
CA ARG A 3 -5.42 8.28 -1.15
C ARG A 3 -4.88 9.14 -2.29
N ARG A 4 -4.44 8.53 -3.40
CA ARG A 4 -3.91 9.24 -4.57
C ARG A 4 -5.03 9.84 -5.42
N PHE A 5 -6.17 9.16 -5.54
CA PHE A 5 -7.33 9.72 -6.22
C PHE A 5 -7.87 10.94 -5.48
N ALA A 6 -7.93 10.87 -4.15
CA ALA A 6 -8.31 12.02 -3.31
C ALA A 6 -7.40 13.25 -3.51
N GLY A 7 -6.13 13.06 -3.89
CA GLY A 7 -5.24 14.18 -4.23
C GLY A 7 -5.43 14.75 -5.64
N LYS A 8 -6.14 14.04 -6.53
CA LYS A 8 -6.34 14.42 -7.95
C LYS A 8 -7.77 14.87 -8.27
N ILE A 9 -8.77 14.43 -7.49
CA ILE A 9 -10.19 14.77 -7.70
C ILE A 9 -10.48 16.16 -7.11
N PRO A 10 -11.23 17.04 -7.82
CA PRO A 10 -11.74 18.30 -7.26
C PRO A 10 -12.52 18.06 -5.96
N GLU A 11 -12.33 18.89 -4.93
CA GLU A 11 -12.90 18.70 -3.57
C GLU A 11 -12.34 17.48 -2.79
N GLY A 12 -11.41 16.75 -3.40
CA GLY A 12 -10.55 15.75 -2.77
C GLY A 12 -11.27 14.55 -2.17
N ALA A 13 -10.86 14.16 -0.95
CA ALA A 13 -11.33 12.94 -0.30
C ALA A 13 -12.84 12.97 0.03
N LEU A 14 -13.42 14.14 0.27
CA LEU A 14 -14.84 14.27 0.60
C LEU A 14 -15.74 13.95 -0.61
N ALA A 15 -15.37 14.43 -1.80
CA ALA A 15 -16.09 14.09 -3.03
C ALA A 15 -16.02 12.58 -3.30
N LEU A 16 -14.85 11.97 -3.11
CA LEU A 16 -14.66 10.53 -3.28
C LEU A 16 -15.59 9.71 -2.37
N PHE A 17 -15.82 10.14 -1.12
CA PHE A 17 -16.75 9.45 -0.21
C PHE A 17 -18.22 9.62 -0.58
N LYS A 18 -18.57 10.63 -1.39
CA LYS A 18 -19.94 10.89 -1.86
C LYS A 18 -20.29 10.16 -3.16
N CYS A 19 -19.29 9.68 -3.89
CA CYS A 19 -19.47 8.91 -5.11
C CYS A 19 -20.41 7.70 -4.90
N HIS A 20 -21.09 7.29 -5.96
CA HIS A 20 -21.82 6.04 -5.99
C HIS A 20 -20.83 4.84 -6.01
N PRO A 21 -21.15 3.69 -5.40
CA PRO A 21 -20.25 2.51 -5.40
C PRO A 21 -19.79 2.10 -6.81
N LEU A 22 -20.67 2.20 -7.81
CA LEU A 22 -20.33 1.93 -9.21
C LEU A 22 -19.23 2.88 -9.75
N GLU A 23 -19.24 4.15 -9.35
CA GLU A 23 -18.21 5.12 -9.76
C GLU A 23 -16.87 4.75 -9.13
N LEU A 24 -16.87 4.36 -7.85
CA LEU A 24 -15.66 3.93 -7.15
C LEU A 24 -15.08 2.63 -7.74
N THR A 25 -15.92 1.67 -8.11
CA THR A 25 -15.50 0.47 -8.83
C THR A 25 -14.98 0.81 -10.23
N THR A 26 -15.66 1.69 -10.96
CA THR A 26 -15.22 2.19 -12.28
C THR A 26 -13.86 2.88 -12.18
N LEU A 27 -13.61 3.64 -11.12
CA LEU A 27 -12.32 4.27 -10.87
C LEU A 27 -11.19 3.24 -10.71
N LEU A 28 -11.46 2.13 -10.01
CA LEU A 28 -10.51 1.02 -9.91
C LEU A 28 -10.28 0.33 -11.27
N GLU A 29 -11.31 0.13 -12.09
CA GLU A 29 -11.18 -0.42 -13.44
C GLU A 29 -10.35 0.47 -14.37
N VAL A 30 -10.66 1.77 -14.39
CA VAL A 30 -9.90 2.77 -15.17
C VAL A 30 -8.44 2.79 -14.72
N SER A 31 -8.20 2.62 -13.42
CA SER A 31 -6.86 2.58 -12.85
C SER A 31 -6.11 1.30 -13.23
N TRP A 32 -6.79 0.15 -13.22
CA TRP A 32 -6.22 -1.10 -13.72
C TRP A 32 -5.88 -0.99 -15.21
N LYS A 33 -6.76 -0.41 -16.03
CA LYS A 33 -6.51 -0.16 -17.45
C LYS A 33 -5.32 0.77 -17.69
N SER A 34 -5.20 1.82 -16.87
CA SER A 34 -4.17 2.86 -17.00
C SER A 34 -2.85 2.49 -16.29
N ARG A 35 -2.71 1.24 -15.84
CA ARG A 35 -1.52 0.76 -15.15
C ARG A 35 -0.28 0.83 -16.01
N VAL A 36 0.86 1.09 -15.37
CA VAL A 36 2.18 0.90 -16.01
C VAL A 36 2.26 -0.54 -16.53
N HIS A 37 2.54 -0.67 -17.82
CA HIS A 37 2.62 -1.96 -18.51
C HIS A 37 3.58 -1.81 -19.69
N ASP A 38 4.84 -2.16 -19.42
CA ASP A 38 5.97 -2.24 -20.34
C ASP A 38 6.19 -3.71 -20.73
N ALA A 39 5.73 -4.08 -21.92
CA ALA A 39 5.81 -5.44 -22.43
C ALA A 39 7.26 -5.94 -22.64
N ALA A 40 8.27 -5.05 -22.61
CA ALA A 40 9.67 -5.45 -22.67
C ALA A 40 10.18 -6.03 -21.33
N LYS A 41 9.46 -5.81 -20.22
CA LYS A 41 9.78 -6.38 -18.92
C LYS A 41 9.12 -7.74 -18.73
N VAL A 42 9.68 -8.58 -17.87
CA VAL A 42 9.07 -9.86 -17.51
C VAL A 42 7.77 -9.66 -16.75
N LEU A 43 6.79 -10.53 -17.01
CA LEU A 43 5.49 -10.48 -16.35
C LEU A 43 5.63 -10.74 -14.84
N GLY A 44 5.21 -9.76 -14.03
CA GLY A 44 5.42 -9.72 -12.58
C GLY A 44 6.37 -8.60 -12.13
N HIS A 45 7.14 -8.00 -13.03
CA HIS A 45 7.96 -6.82 -12.75
C HIS A 45 7.09 -5.61 -12.37
N PRO A 46 7.55 -4.65 -11.54
CA PRO A 46 6.74 -3.48 -11.17
C PRO A 46 6.20 -2.68 -12.36
N GLY A 47 6.97 -2.58 -13.45
CA GLY A 47 6.56 -1.96 -14.71
C GLY A 47 5.70 -2.86 -15.62
N HIS A 48 5.48 -4.13 -15.25
CA HIS A 48 4.70 -5.10 -16.03
C HIS A 48 4.03 -6.13 -15.09
N ARG A 49 3.22 -5.66 -14.13
CA ARG A 49 2.70 -6.54 -13.06
C ARG A 49 1.73 -7.60 -13.58
N SER A 50 0.86 -7.27 -14.54
CA SER A 50 -0.18 -8.19 -15.02
C SER A 50 -0.57 -7.97 -16.48
N ASP A 51 -0.86 -9.09 -17.15
CA ASP A 51 -1.41 -9.20 -18.53
C ASP A 51 -2.93 -9.35 -18.55
N ILE A 52 -3.57 -9.42 -17.39
CA ILE A 52 -5.03 -9.55 -17.34
C ILE A 52 -5.65 -8.32 -17.97
N LEU A 53 -6.44 -8.56 -19.01
CA LEU A 53 -7.11 -7.52 -19.77
C LEU A 53 -8.08 -6.75 -18.85
N PRO A 54 -8.14 -5.42 -18.95
CA PRO A 54 -9.18 -4.65 -18.27
C PRO A 54 -10.56 -4.96 -18.86
N VAL A 55 -11.62 -4.49 -18.19
CA VAL A 55 -12.96 -4.46 -18.76
C VAL A 55 -12.92 -3.76 -20.14
N PRO A 56 -13.55 -4.33 -21.19
CA PRO A 56 -13.51 -3.76 -22.53
C PRO A 56 -14.00 -2.31 -22.58
N ASP A 57 -13.39 -1.51 -23.45
CA ASP A 57 -13.67 -0.08 -23.61
C ASP A 57 -15.14 0.25 -23.88
N PHE A 58 -15.83 -0.63 -24.61
CA PHE A 58 -17.26 -0.48 -24.87
C PHE A 58 -18.10 -0.46 -23.58
N TRP A 59 -17.68 -1.17 -22.54
CA TRP A 59 -18.33 -1.17 -21.23
C TRP A 59 -17.77 -0.09 -20.31
N LEU A 60 -16.45 0.11 -20.31
CA LEU A 60 -15.77 1.01 -19.37
C LEU A 60 -15.92 2.49 -19.73
N ASN A 61 -15.93 2.85 -21.01
CA ASN A 61 -16.01 4.25 -21.45
C ASN A 61 -17.36 4.91 -21.13
N PRO A 62 -18.52 4.25 -21.30
CA PRO A 62 -19.80 4.82 -20.87
C PRO A 62 -19.85 5.06 -19.35
N MET A 63 -19.36 4.11 -18.54
CA MET A 63 -19.36 4.25 -17.07
C MET A 63 -18.46 5.40 -16.62
N SER A 64 -17.24 5.48 -17.15
CA SER A 64 -16.30 6.56 -16.82
C SER A 64 -16.82 7.94 -17.24
N ARG A 65 -17.40 8.07 -18.44
CA ARG A 65 -18.02 9.33 -18.89
C ARG A 65 -19.22 9.73 -18.04
N ALA A 66 -20.11 8.77 -17.73
CA ALA A 66 -21.28 9.03 -16.89
C ALA A 66 -20.88 9.52 -15.49
N ALA A 67 -19.79 8.95 -14.95
CA ALA A 67 -19.25 9.31 -13.64
C ALA A 67 -18.29 10.51 -13.66
N SER A 68 -18.04 11.13 -14.83
CA SER A 68 -17.01 12.16 -15.02
C SER A 68 -15.62 11.74 -14.47
N ILE A 69 -15.33 10.44 -14.49
CA ILE A 69 -14.04 9.89 -14.05
C ILE A 69 -13.06 10.02 -15.20
N GLU A 70 -12.18 10.99 -15.09
CA GLU A 70 -11.04 11.08 -15.99
C GLU A 70 -9.98 10.02 -15.65
N PRO A 71 -9.31 9.42 -16.64
CA PRO A 71 -8.14 8.61 -16.37
C PRO A 71 -7.12 9.41 -15.55
N PRO A 72 -6.47 8.82 -14.55
CA PRO A 72 -5.48 9.49 -13.69
C PRO A 72 -4.20 9.94 -14.43
N THR A 73 -4.21 9.88 -15.76
CA THR A 73 -3.17 10.28 -16.71
C THR A 73 -3.14 11.79 -16.96
N GLY A 74 -4.16 12.55 -16.53
CA GLY A 74 -4.18 14.01 -16.64
C GLY A 74 -4.01 14.51 -18.08
N SER A 75 -4.54 13.78 -19.07
CA SER A 75 -4.47 14.22 -20.47
C SER A 75 -5.52 15.32 -20.74
N GLU A 76 -5.28 16.53 -20.22
CA GLU A 76 -5.51 17.70 -21.06
C GLU A 76 -4.40 17.71 -22.11
N ALA A 77 -4.74 17.27 -23.32
CA ALA A 77 -3.95 17.66 -24.46
C ALA A 77 -4.08 19.19 -24.65
N VAL A 78 -3.09 19.92 -24.10
CA VAL A 78 -2.54 21.19 -24.61
C VAL A 78 -3.24 22.52 -24.21
N ILE A 79 -2.38 23.47 -23.79
CA ILE A 79 -2.49 24.95 -23.71
C ILE A 79 -3.00 25.59 -22.40
N ARG A 80 -2.18 25.61 -21.34
CA ARG A 80 -2.07 26.81 -20.46
C ARG A 80 -0.61 27.10 -20.13
N PRO A 81 -0.16 28.37 -20.16
CA PRO A 81 1.20 28.72 -19.76
C PRO A 81 1.36 28.51 -18.25
N ALA A 82 2.47 27.88 -17.88
CA ALA A 82 2.76 27.43 -16.53
C ALA A 82 2.74 28.57 -15.48
N PRO A 83 2.09 28.37 -14.31
CA PRO A 83 2.45 29.09 -13.10
C PRO A 83 3.75 28.52 -12.50
N PRO A 84 4.46 29.28 -11.65
CA PRO A 84 5.88 29.08 -11.39
C PRO A 84 6.18 27.82 -10.57
N ALA A 85 7.25 27.15 -10.99
CA ALA A 85 8.16 26.28 -10.25
C ALA A 85 7.72 25.80 -8.86
N ASN A 86 6.78 24.84 -8.81
CA ASN A 86 6.87 23.74 -7.85
C ASN A 86 6.04 22.54 -8.34
N PRO A 87 6.59 21.63 -9.16
CA PRO A 87 5.83 20.48 -9.64
C PRO A 87 5.83 19.39 -8.56
N LEU A 88 5.02 19.56 -7.53
CA LEU A 88 4.62 18.47 -6.62
C LEU A 88 3.44 17.65 -7.19
N THR A 89 3.11 17.82 -8.47
CA THR A 89 2.14 17.02 -9.21
C THR A 89 2.75 15.67 -9.61
N GLY A 90 2.88 14.80 -8.62
CA GLY A 90 3.33 13.43 -8.74
C GLY A 90 3.72 12.92 -7.35
N THR A 91 2.77 12.36 -6.60
CA THR A 91 3.07 11.91 -5.24
C THR A 91 4.03 10.70 -5.31
N THR A 92 5.32 10.95 -5.11
CA THR A 92 6.40 10.07 -4.56
C THR A 92 6.69 8.69 -5.16
N LEU A 93 5.78 8.02 -5.88
CA LEU A 93 6.00 6.71 -6.48
C LEU A 93 6.15 6.82 -8.01
N GLU A 94 5.31 7.62 -8.67
CA GLU A 94 5.49 7.99 -10.10
C GLU A 94 6.79 8.79 -10.29
N ASN A 95 7.02 9.81 -9.46
CA ASN A 95 8.22 10.65 -9.51
C ASN A 95 9.51 9.92 -9.11
N ALA A 96 9.42 8.84 -8.32
CA ALA A 96 10.60 8.08 -7.88
C ALA A 96 11.09 7.06 -8.91
N LEU A 97 10.25 6.69 -9.89
CA LEU A 97 10.51 5.53 -10.73
C LEU A 97 10.58 5.84 -12.24
N ASN A 98 10.24 7.06 -12.68
CA ASN A 98 10.40 7.55 -14.05
C ASN A 98 10.04 6.50 -15.15
N PHE A 99 8.94 5.77 -14.97
CA PHE A 99 8.57 4.62 -15.82
C PHE A 99 8.11 4.99 -17.24
N SER A 100 8.16 6.27 -17.65
CA SER A 100 7.81 6.67 -19.02
C SER A 100 8.62 7.88 -19.48
N GLN A 101 9.40 7.68 -20.55
CA GLN A 101 10.04 8.76 -21.32
C GLN A 101 9.24 9.16 -22.57
N ASP A 102 8.17 8.41 -22.91
CA ASP A 102 7.33 8.68 -24.08
C ASP A 102 6.02 9.39 -23.67
N PRO A 103 5.86 10.69 -24.00
CA PRO A 103 4.67 11.46 -23.66
C PRO A 103 3.38 10.99 -24.37
N THR A 104 3.46 10.11 -25.38
CA THR A 104 2.31 9.61 -26.15
C THR A 104 1.69 8.32 -25.57
N GLN A 105 2.38 7.63 -24.63
CA GLN A 105 1.90 6.40 -23.97
C GLN A 105 1.97 6.51 -22.44
N ARG A 106 1.39 7.58 -21.86
CA ARG A 106 1.38 7.77 -20.41
C ARG A 106 0.40 6.81 -19.71
N ARG A 107 0.77 5.54 -19.62
CA ARG A 107 0.30 4.61 -18.59
C ARG A 107 0.98 5.02 -17.27
N THR A 108 0.24 5.66 -16.38
CA THR A 108 0.82 6.33 -15.20
C THR A 108 0.53 5.64 -13.88
N VAL A 109 -0.42 4.69 -13.83
CA VAL A 109 -0.84 4.13 -12.56
C VAL A 109 0.13 3.05 -12.11
N LEU A 110 0.89 3.35 -11.07
CA LEU A 110 1.58 2.37 -10.26
C LEU A 110 0.94 2.31 -8.89
N TRP A 111 0.52 1.12 -8.43
CA TRP A 111 -0.01 0.95 -7.08
C TRP A 111 1.06 0.54 -6.08
N ASP A 112 0.77 0.79 -4.80
CA ASP A 112 1.65 0.43 -3.69
C ASP A 112 1.93 -1.09 -3.66
N HIS A 113 3.03 -1.46 -3.05
CA HIS A 113 3.41 -2.86 -2.86
C HIS A 113 2.51 -3.51 -1.81
N LEU A 114 2.31 -4.83 -1.86
CA LEU A 114 1.51 -5.60 -0.90
C LEU A 114 1.92 -5.37 0.56
N ILE A 115 3.18 -5.03 0.81
CA ILE A 115 3.69 -4.69 2.14
C ILE A 115 2.97 -3.48 2.74
N TYR A 116 2.53 -2.52 1.92
CA TYR A 116 1.71 -1.39 2.36
C TYR A 116 0.42 -1.89 3.01
N ALA A 117 -0.29 -2.78 2.32
CA ALA A 117 -1.53 -3.35 2.84
C ALA A 117 -1.28 -4.11 4.14
N TYR A 118 -0.20 -4.89 4.20
CA TYR A 118 0.23 -5.58 5.42
C TYR A 118 0.45 -4.60 6.59
N MET A 119 1.19 -3.50 6.38
CA MET A 119 1.46 -2.52 7.44
C MET A 119 0.19 -1.88 7.96
N ILE A 120 -0.68 -1.43 7.06
CA ILE A 120 -1.95 -0.80 7.43
C ILE A 120 -2.87 -1.80 8.14
N GLU A 121 -2.97 -3.04 7.67
CA GLU A 121 -3.86 -4.03 8.26
C GLU A 121 -3.42 -4.45 9.68
N ASN A 122 -2.11 -4.45 9.98
CA ASN A 122 -1.58 -4.70 11.33
C ASN A 122 -2.05 -3.69 12.39
N THR A 123 -2.66 -2.57 12.00
CA THR A 123 -3.31 -1.63 12.93
C THR A 123 -4.67 -2.13 13.45
N ARG A 124 -5.21 -3.21 12.87
CA ARG A 124 -6.59 -3.73 13.04
C ARG A 124 -7.68 -2.85 12.44
N ILE A 125 -7.32 -1.93 11.56
CA ILE A 125 -8.25 -0.97 10.96
C ILE A 125 -9.40 -1.65 10.21
N TYR A 126 -9.14 -2.79 9.56
CA TYR A 126 -10.16 -3.57 8.86
C TYR A 126 -11.23 -4.13 9.83
N GLU A 127 -10.80 -4.74 10.93
CA GLU A 127 -11.70 -5.30 11.94
C GLU A 127 -12.49 -4.21 12.66
N ILE A 128 -11.83 -3.08 12.96
CA ILE A 128 -12.46 -1.93 13.61
C ILE A 128 -13.57 -1.38 12.73
N PHE A 129 -13.30 -1.11 11.45
CA PHE A 129 -14.34 -0.58 10.55
C PHE A 129 -15.42 -1.60 10.20
N ARG A 130 -15.10 -2.90 10.18
CA ARG A 130 -16.12 -3.94 10.12
C ARG A 130 -17.07 -3.85 11.32
N ARG A 131 -16.53 -3.63 12.53
CA ARG A 131 -17.35 -3.46 13.72
C ARG A 131 -18.13 -2.14 13.68
N VAL A 132 -17.57 -1.05 13.16
CA VAL A 132 -18.30 0.21 12.94
C VAL A 132 -19.53 -0.03 12.07
N LEU A 133 -19.37 -0.71 10.93
CA LEU A 133 -20.50 -1.07 10.05
C LEU A 133 -21.55 -1.89 10.79
N TYR A 134 -21.12 -2.95 11.48
CA TYR A 134 -22.02 -3.79 12.27
C TYR A 134 -22.83 -3.00 13.30
N GLU A 135 -22.18 -2.09 14.04
CA GLU A 135 -22.83 -1.31 15.09
C GLU A 135 -23.80 -0.24 14.55
N PHE A 136 -23.56 0.30 13.34
CA PHE A 136 -24.51 1.20 12.68
C PHE A 136 -25.67 0.47 12.01
N LEU A 137 -25.45 -0.74 11.47
CA LEU A 137 -26.49 -1.53 10.80
C LEU A 137 -27.39 -2.29 11.79
N TYR A 138 -26.82 -2.79 12.89
CA TYR A 138 -27.52 -3.66 13.83
C TYR A 138 -27.42 -3.22 15.28
N GLY A 139 -26.28 -2.66 15.68
CA GLY A 139 -25.95 -2.51 17.10
C GLY A 139 -26.66 -1.35 17.80
N GLU A 140 -27.18 -0.36 17.07
CA GLU A 140 -27.74 0.93 17.54
C GLU A 140 -26.85 1.74 18.52
N LYS A 141 -25.73 1.16 18.99
CA LYS A 141 -24.80 1.66 19.99
C LYS A 141 -24.16 2.99 19.59
N LEU A 142 -23.98 3.20 18.29
CA LEU A 142 -23.35 4.39 17.74
C LEU A 142 -24.36 5.50 17.39
N GLY A 143 -25.66 5.24 17.60
CA GLY A 143 -26.74 6.15 17.22
C GLY A 143 -26.90 6.27 15.70
N VAL A 144 -27.52 7.37 15.28
CA VAL A 144 -27.76 7.66 13.85
C VAL A 144 -26.55 8.37 13.26
N PRO A 145 -25.95 7.85 12.18
CA PRO A 145 -24.82 8.50 11.53
C PRO A 145 -25.23 9.77 10.79
N LEU A 146 -24.29 10.70 10.62
CA LEU A 146 -24.49 11.90 9.81
C LEU A 146 -24.76 11.54 8.33
N PRO A 147 -25.43 12.39 7.54
CA PRO A 147 -25.74 12.09 6.13
C PRO A 147 -24.51 11.71 5.30
N ASP A 148 -23.41 12.46 5.42
CA ASP A 148 -22.17 12.15 4.70
C ASP A 148 -21.50 10.86 5.20
N ALA A 149 -21.71 10.49 6.48
CA ALA A 149 -21.22 9.22 7.02
C ALA A 149 -22.04 8.02 6.51
N GLN A 150 -23.34 8.19 6.22
CA GLN A 150 -24.15 7.17 5.55
C GLN A 150 -23.60 6.80 4.16
N HIS A 151 -23.17 7.81 3.39
CA HIS A 151 -22.51 7.57 2.10
C HIS A 151 -21.23 6.74 2.25
N TRP A 152 -20.39 7.09 3.24
CA TRP A 152 -19.18 6.32 3.54
C TRP A 152 -19.49 4.87 3.96
N LEU A 153 -20.49 4.66 4.83
CA LEU A 153 -20.89 3.33 5.31
C LEU A 153 -21.32 2.45 4.14
N ARG A 154 -22.26 2.93 3.31
CA ARG A 154 -22.74 2.24 2.11
C ARG A 154 -21.60 1.90 1.16
N ASN A 155 -20.75 2.89 0.85
CA ASN A 155 -19.64 2.69 -0.09
C ASN A 155 -18.63 1.68 0.44
N THR A 156 -18.32 1.72 1.73
CA THR A 156 -17.36 0.81 2.35
C THR A 156 -17.89 -0.63 2.37
N GLU A 157 -19.17 -0.81 2.69
CA GLU A 157 -19.84 -2.12 2.65
C GLU A 157 -19.83 -2.70 1.23
N GLU A 158 -20.31 -1.93 0.25
CA GLU A 158 -20.42 -2.36 -1.14
C GLU A 158 -19.06 -2.68 -1.79
N LEU A 159 -18.00 -1.96 -1.43
CA LEU A 159 -16.67 -2.19 -2.02
C LEU A 159 -15.91 -3.37 -1.40
N PHE A 160 -16.09 -3.63 -0.10
CA PHE A 160 -15.14 -4.49 0.64
C PHE A 160 -15.77 -5.56 1.53
N TYR A 161 -17.07 -5.48 1.83
CA TYR A 161 -17.76 -6.44 2.68
C TYR A 161 -18.88 -7.21 1.96
N ARG A 162 -19.28 -6.74 0.77
CA ARG A 162 -20.19 -7.44 -0.14
C ARG A 162 -19.43 -8.25 -1.17
N ASP A 163 -20.06 -9.30 -1.69
CA ASP A 163 -19.56 -10.01 -2.86
C ASP A 163 -19.57 -9.07 -4.09
N PRO A 164 -18.41 -8.83 -4.73
CA PRO A 164 -18.32 -7.93 -5.86
C PRO A 164 -19.02 -8.53 -7.09
N PRO A 165 -19.62 -7.69 -7.96
CA PRO A 165 -20.18 -8.17 -9.21
C PRO A 165 -19.14 -8.93 -10.04
N SER A 166 -19.60 -9.97 -10.72
CA SER A 166 -18.75 -10.75 -11.62
C SER A 166 -18.08 -9.84 -12.65
N PHE A 167 -16.88 -10.22 -13.09
CA PHE A 167 -16.09 -9.56 -14.14
C PHE A 167 -15.34 -8.27 -13.76
N PHE A 168 -15.56 -7.69 -12.57
CA PHE A 168 -14.69 -6.62 -12.09
C PHE A 168 -13.35 -7.15 -11.57
N ILE A 169 -12.31 -6.33 -11.67
CA ILE A 169 -10.96 -6.62 -11.20
C ILE A 169 -10.93 -6.96 -9.70
N THR A 170 -11.85 -6.35 -8.94
CA THR A 170 -12.05 -6.56 -7.51
C THR A 170 -12.65 -7.92 -7.15
N SER A 171 -13.21 -8.66 -8.12
CA SER A 171 -13.83 -9.97 -7.93
C SER A 171 -12.78 -11.08 -7.80
N ILE A 172 -12.15 -11.17 -6.63
CA ILE A 172 -11.13 -12.17 -6.28
C ILE A 172 -11.63 -13.26 -5.33
N THR A 173 -12.85 -13.12 -4.82
CA THR A 173 -13.56 -14.14 -4.04
C THR A 173 -14.35 -15.06 -4.95
N SER A 174 -14.55 -16.29 -4.50
CA SER A 174 -15.36 -17.32 -5.16
C SER A 174 -15.69 -18.42 -4.15
N ASP A 175 -16.45 -19.45 -4.54
CA ASP A 175 -16.68 -20.60 -3.67
C ASP A 175 -15.38 -21.29 -3.20
N ILE A 176 -14.31 -21.19 -4.00
CA ILE A 176 -12.97 -21.70 -3.65
C ILE A 176 -12.24 -20.75 -2.69
N ARG A 177 -12.48 -19.43 -2.84
CA ARG A 177 -11.89 -18.35 -2.04
C ARG A 177 -12.99 -17.57 -1.34
N GLY A 178 -13.73 -18.24 -0.47
CA GLY A 178 -14.94 -17.68 0.16
C GLY A 178 -14.66 -16.61 1.21
N ASP A 179 -13.42 -16.51 1.71
CA ASP A 179 -13.05 -15.53 2.74
C ASP A 179 -11.93 -14.61 2.27
N LEU A 180 -12.26 -13.32 2.19
CA LEU A 180 -11.36 -12.25 1.82
C LEU A 180 -10.25 -12.04 2.87
N ARG A 181 -10.52 -12.26 4.15
CA ARG A 181 -9.53 -12.16 5.24
C ARG A 181 -8.48 -13.27 5.13
N ALA A 182 -8.94 -14.51 4.93
CA ALA A 182 -8.07 -15.64 4.66
C ALA A 182 -7.21 -15.41 3.41
N SER A 183 -7.80 -14.85 2.35
CA SER A 183 -7.10 -14.54 1.10
C SER A 183 -6.00 -13.48 1.30
N ARG A 184 -6.22 -12.44 2.11
CA ARG A 184 -5.19 -11.45 2.46
C ARG A 184 -4.02 -12.06 3.23
N ARG A 185 -4.32 -12.82 4.28
CA ARG A 185 -3.29 -13.51 5.08
C ARG A 185 -2.48 -14.49 4.24
N ASN A 186 -3.12 -15.23 3.34
CA ASN A 186 -2.43 -16.10 2.39
C ASN A 186 -1.47 -15.29 1.48
N ALA A 187 -1.90 -14.15 0.95
CA ALA A 187 -1.04 -13.30 0.12
C ALA A 187 0.17 -12.77 0.89
N TYR A 188 -0.01 -12.31 2.13
CA TYR A 188 1.10 -11.87 2.99
C TYR A 188 2.06 -13.01 3.33
N GLN A 189 1.53 -14.19 3.67
CA GLN A 189 2.33 -15.36 3.97
C GLN A 189 3.14 -15.81 2.75
N ARG A 190 2.55 -15.83 1.56
CA ARG A 190 3.24 -16.18 0.32
C ARG A 190 4.36 -15.18 -0.02
N MET A 191 4.07 -13.89 0.08
CA MET A 191 5.00 -12.83 -0.33
C MET A 191 6.15 -12.62 0.66
N PHE A 192 5.88 -12.69 1.96
CA PHE A 192 6.84 -12.29 3.00
C PHE A 192 7.14 -13.38 4.05
N GLY A 193 6.42 -14.50 4.03
CA GLY A 193 6.46 -15.46 5.14
C GLY A 193 5.87 -14.93 6.44
N MET A 194 5.04 -13.87 6.37
CA MET A 194 4.53 -13.14 7.53
C MET A 194 3.01 -13.34 7.69
N ASP A 195 2.55 -13.31 8.94
CA ASP A 195 1.13 -13.24 9.32
C ASP A 195 0.84 -11.91 10.01
N LEU A 196 -0.43 -11.56 10.16
CA LEU A 196 -0.83 -10.37 10.91
C LEU A 196 -0.66 -10.61 12.41
N ASN A 197 -0.34 -9.55 13.14
CA ASN A 197 -0.10 -9.55 14.59
C ASN A 197 -1.34 -9.85 15.47
N HIS A 198 -2.51 -10.01 14.85
CA HIS A 198 -3.78 -10.28 15.50
C HIS A 198 -4.47 -11.44 14.79
N GLY A 199 -5.33 -12.15 15.51
CA GLY A 199 -6.09 -13.30 14.99
C GLY A 199 -7.58 -12.99 14.85
N THR A 200 -8.42 -13.91 15.33
CA THR A 200 -9.87 -13.71 15.48
C THR A 200 -10.16 -12.73 16.62
N GLU A 201 -11.44 -12.34 16.76
CA GLU A 201 -11.88 -11.47 17.86
C GLU A 201 -11.63 -12.12 19.24
N ASP A 202 -11.70 -13.46 19.31
CA ASP A 202 -11.38 -14.25 20.52
C ASP A 202 -9.88 -14.42 20.80
N GLY A 203 -9.02 -13.76 20.03
CA GLY A 203 -7.56 -13.86 20.16
C GLY A 203 -6.96 -15.17 19.65
N LYS A 204 -7.74 -16.05 19.02
CA LYS A 204 -7.23 -17.29 18.39
C LYS A 204 -6.56 -16.97 17.05
N PRO A 205 -5.57 -17.75 16.60
CA PRO A 205 -5.03 -17.62 15.24
C PRO A 205 -6.15 -17.67 14.20
N TYR A 206 -6.09 -16.80 13.19
CA TYR A 206 -7.08 -16.79 12.13
C TYR A 206 -6.87 -18.00 11.20
N PRO A 207 -7.89 -18.83 10.91
CA PRO A 207 -7.73 -19.98 10.03
C PRO A 207 -7.63 -19.54 8.56
N TYR A 208 -6.60 -20.02 7.86
CA TYR A 208 -6.48 -19.89 6.40
C TYR A 208 -5.54 -20.97 5.86
N VAL A 209 -5.65 -21.25 4.57
CA VAL A 209 -4.75 -22.19 3.88
C VAL A 209 -3.38 -21.51 3.71
N ARG A 210 -2.34 -22.09 4.31
CA ARG A 210 -0.96 -21.64 4.10
C ARG A 210 -0.40 -22.25 2.82
N ALA A 211 0.39 -21.48 2.08
CA ALA A 211 1.07 -22.01 0.92
C ALA A 211 2.22 -22.93 1.35
N GLU A 212 2.45 -23.99 0.59
CA GLU A 212 3.58 -24.92 0.80
C GLU A 212 4.94 -24.21 0.72
N ALA A 213 5.04 -23.22 -0.16
CA ALA A 213 6.22 -22.40 -0.33
C ALA A 213 5.90 -20.92 -0.05
N ALA A 214 6.68 -20.31 0.84
CA ALA A 214 6.62 -18.90 1.20
C ALA A 214 8.03 -18.32 1.37
N ASN A 215 8.16 -17.00 1.32
CA ASN A 215 9.44 -16.31 1.51
C ASN A 215 9.82 -16.19 2.99
N ASN A 216 10.05 -17.31 3.66
CA ASN A 216 10.37 -17.34 5.10
C ASN A 216 11.67 -16.59 5.45
N GLU A 217 12.59 -16.45 4.49
CA GLU A 217 13.84 -15.69 4.66
C GLU A 217 13.71 -14.19 4.39
N PHE A 218 12.54 -13.69 4.03
CA PHE A 218 12.33 -12.28 3.73
C PHE A 218 12.73 -11.39 4.92
N VAL A 219 12.17 -11.65 6.10
CA VAL A 219 12.43 -10.85 7.31
C VAL A 219 13.92 -10.83 7.69
N PRO A 220 14.64 -11.96 7.85
CA PRO A 220 16.05 -11.91 8.21
C PRO A 220 16.91 -11.22 7.15
N THR A 221 16.64 -11.44 5.86
CA THR A 221 17.36 -10.78 4.76
C THR A 221 17.10 -9.27 4.77
N PHE A 222 15.85 -8.86 4.95
CA PHE A 222 15.47 -7.45 5.00
C PHE A 222 16.08 -6.75 6.21
N GLU A 223 16.09 -7.37 7.38
CA GLU A 223 16.74 -6.80 8.56
C GLU A 223 18.26 -6.67 8.40
N GLU A 224 18.90 -7.63 7.73
CA GLU A 224 20.33 -7.50 7.41
C GLU A 224 20.57 -6.35 6.43
N PHE A 225 19.75 -6.23 5.39
CA PHE A 225 19.78 -5.10 4.46
C PHE A 225 19.64 -3.75 5.18
N LEU A 226 18.68 -3.62 6.10
CA LEU A 226 18.48 -2.40 6.89
C LEU A 226 19.70 -2.04 7.74
N ARG A 227 20.38 -3.03 8.34
CA ARG A 227 21.59 -2.81 9.15
C ARG A 227 22.76 -2.32 8.28
N GLU A 228 23.00 -2.95 7.14
CA GLU A 228 24.09 -2.55 6.24
C GLU A 228 23.86 -1.14 5.67
N VAL A 229 22.62 -0.81 5.31
CA VAL A 229 22.27 0.56 4.89
C VAL A 229 22.48 1.56 6.04
N TRP A 230 22.12 1.20 7.28
CA TRP A 230 22.38 2.07 8.44
C TRP A 230 23.88 2.35 8.63
N ILE A 231 24.74 1.33 8.50
CA ILE A 231 26.20 1.49 8.53
C ILE A 231 26.65 2.47 7.44
N GLY A 232 26.09 2.35 6.23
CA GLY A 232 26.32 3.30 5.14
C GLY A 232 25.93 4.74 5.49
N ILE A 233 24.79 4.92 6.18
CA ILE A 233 24.27 6.24 6.58
C ILE A 233 25.18 6.85 7.66
N GLU A 234 25.55 6.07 8.67
CA GLU A 234 26.37 6.52 9.81
C GLU A 234 27.77 6.97 9.35
N HIS A 235 28.35 6.27 8.38
CA HIS A 235 29.71 6.53 7.89
C HIS A 235 29.77 7.31 6.57
N LEU A 236 28.67 7.92 6.12
CA LEU A 236 28.63 8.65 4.84
C LEU A 236 29.68 9.75 4.75
N ASN A 237 29.80 10.55 5.82
CA ASN A 237 30.74 11.68 5.91
C ASN A 237 32.05 11.31 6.62
N ASN A 238 32.31 10.02 6.83
CA ASN A 238 33.54 9.59 7.48
C ASN A 238 34.72 9.73 6.51
N GLY A 239 35.49 10.81 6.67
CA GLY A 239 36.71 11.06 5.89
C GLY A 239 37.99 10.55 6.54
N ILE A 240 37.93 10.03 7.77
CA ILE A 240 39.10 9.61 8.55
C ILE A 240 38.89 8.19 9.10
N GLY A 241 39.83 7.30 8.83
CA GLY A 241 39.80 5.90 9.28
C GLY A 241 39.05 4.95 8.32
N PRO A 242 38.94 3.66 8.67
CA PRO A 242 38.27 2.67 7.83
C PRO A 242 36.79 2.98 7.65
N LYS A 243 36.29 2.93 6.40
CA LYS A 243 34.86 3.01 6.08
C LYS A 243 34.29 1.59 6.06
N PRO A 244 33.50 1.17 7.07
CA PRO A 244 32.97 -0.19 7.13
C PRO A 244 31.80 -0.44 6.19
N THR A 245 31.37 0.55 5.40
CA THR A 245 30.30 0.42 4.41
C THR A 245 30.71 -0.57 3.32
N ASP A 246 29.90 -1.61 3.15
CA ASP A 246 30.09 -2.63 2.10
C ASP A 246 28.99 -2.51 1.04
N ASP A 247 29.29 -1.80 -0.05
CA ASP A 247 28.37 -1.60 -1.16
C ASP A 247 28.02 -2.91 -1.88
N ALA A 248 28.94 -3.88 -1.90
CA ALA A 248 28.71 -5.18 -2.52
C ALA A 248 27.71 -5.99 -1.69
N LYS A 249 27.88 -6.02 -0.37
CA LYS A 249 26.93 -6.68 0.51
C LYS A 249 25.51 -6.08 0.43
N ILE A 250 25.40 -4.75 0.34
CA ILE A 250 24.09 -4.09 0.16
C ILE A 250 23.47 -4.50 -1.18
N ALA A 251 24.26 -4.57 -2.26
CA ALA A 251 23.80 -5.01 -3.57
C ALA A 251 23.33 -6.48 -3.56
N ASP A 252 24.10 -7.39 -2.95
CA ASP A 252 23.76 -8.81 -2.84
C ASP A 252 22.46 -9.02 -2.04
N LEU A 253 22.27 -8.27 -0.96
CA LEU A 253 21.03 -8.31 -0.17
C LEU A 253 19.84 -7.74 -0.95
N ALA A 254 20.04 -6.67 -1.73
CA ALA A 254 19.01 -6.12 -2.60
C ALA A 254 18.63 -7.12 -3.71
N GLU A 255 19.60 -7.80 -4.31
CA GLU A 255 19.38 -8.86 -5.30
C GLU A 255 18.61 -10.04 -4.69
N LYS A 256 19.01 -10.52 -3.51
CA LYS A 256 18.29 -11.59 -2.81
C LYS A 256 16.84 -11.20 -2.51
N LEU A 257 16.59 -9.96 -2.08
CA LEU A 257 15.24 -9.43 -1.89
C LEU A 257 14.46 -9.34 -3.22
N HIS A 258 15.12 -8.87 -4.29
CA HIS A 258 14.55 -8.84 -5.63
C HIS A 258 14.07 -10.22 -6.07
N ASP A 259 14.93 -11.23 -6.00
CA ASP A 259 14.62 -12.60 -6.41
C ASP A 259 13.47 -13.21 -5.62
N MET A 260 13.48 -13.03 -4.28
CA MET A 260 12.39 -13.52 -3.43
C MET A 260 11.05 -12.91 -3.83
N LEU A 261 10.99 -11.60 -4.04
CA LEU A 261 9.74 -10.89 -4.34
C LEU A 261 9.25 -11.18 -5.76
N THR A 262 10.12 -11.10 -6.77
CA THR A 262 9.74 -11.33 -8.17
C THR A 262 9.35 -12.77 -8.45
N THR A 263 9.99 -13.75 -7.79
CA THR A 263 9.61 -15.17 -7.91
C THR A 263 8.15 -15.42 -7.55
N ARG A 264 7.60 -14.68 -6.57
CA ARG A 264 6.18 -14.80 -6.18
C ARG A 264 5.22 -14.16 -7.17
N ARG A 265 5.73 -13.28 -8.02
CA ARG A 265 4.98 -12.55 -9.04
C ARG A 265 5.13 -13.09 -10.45
N ILE A 266 5.96 -14.13 -10.65
CA ILE A 266 6.13 -14.77 -11.96
C ILE A 266 4.75 -15.02 -12.59
N ASN A 267 4.63 -14.67 -13.86
CA ASN A 267 3.40 -14.77 -14.63
C ASN A 267 2.23 -13.94 -14.08
N GLY A 268 2.53 -12.88 -13.34
CA GLY A 268 1.55 -11.94 -12.80
C GLY A 268 0.78 -12.48 -11.59
N ASN A 269 1.27 -13.57 -10.99
CA ASN A 269 0.74 -14.14 -9.76
C ASN A 269 0.68 -13.08 -8.65
N LEU A 270 -0.38 -13.12 -7.83
CA LEU A 270 -0.68 -12.14 -6.78
C LEU A 270 -1.00 -10.70 -7.24
N SER A 271 -0.95 -10.37 -8.53
CA SER A 271 -1.13 -8.97 -8.97
C SER A 271 -2.53 -8.44 -8.75
N ARG A 272 -3.56 -9.29 -8.91
CA ARG A 272 -4.94 -8.90 -8.64
C ARG A 272 -5.18 -8.76 -7.14
N GLU A 273 -4.75 -9.75 -6.37
CA GLU A 273 -4.83 -9.73 -4.91
C GLU A 273 -4.16 -8.49 -4.34
N GLU A 274 -2.94 -8.17 -4.77
CA GLU A 274 -2.25 -6.97 -4.36
C GLU A 274 -3.03 -5.70 -4.72
N PHE A 275 -3.49 -5.56 -5.95
CA PHE A 275 -4.26 -4.38 -6.38
C PHE A 275 -5.49 -4.17 -5.51
N VAL A 276 -6.24 -5.24 -5.23
CA VAL A 276 -7.46 -5.20 -4.41
C VAL A 276 -7.14 -4.86 -2.96
N PHE A 277 -6.16 -5.53 -2.35
CA PHE A 277 -5.83 -5.36 -0.94
C PHE A 277 -5.19 -4.01 -0.66
N VAL A 278 -4.33 -3.52 -1.55
CA VAL A 278 -3.77 -2.17 -1.48
C VAL A 278 -4.86 -1.12 -1.66
N SER A 279 -5.81 -1.35 -2.57
CA SER A 279 -6.95 -0.45 -2.75
C SER A 279 -7.79 -0.37 -1.47
N MET A 280 -8.18 -1.52 -0.93
CA MET A 280 -8.90 -1.62 0.34
C MET A 280 -8.20 -0.92 1.50
N MET A 281 -6.93 -1.25 1.76
CA MET A 281 -6.20 -0.64 2.87
C MET A 281 -5.95 0.85 2.64
N SER A 282 -5.85 1.30 1.38
CA SER A 282 -5.78 2.73 1.08
C SER A 282 -7.09 3.48 1.33
N TRP A 283 -8.25 2.84 1.19
CA TRP A 283 -9.55 3.43 1.55
C TRP A 283 -9.64 3.65 3.07
N PHE A 284 -9.29 2.62 3.84
CA PHE A 284 -9.31 2.70 5.30
C PHE A 284 -8.27 3.68 5.84
N HIS A 285 -7.07 3.69 5.28
CA HIS A 285 -6.05 4.68 5.64
C HIS A 285 -6.54 6.10 5.34
N LEU A 286 -7.07 6.36 4.13
CA LEU A 286 -7.64 7.68 3.78
C LEU A 286 -8.72 8.13 4.78
N THR A 287 -9.55 7.19 5.23
CA THR A 287 -10.63 7.47 6.18
C THR A 287 -10.12 8.08 7.50
N VAL A 288 -8.92 7.72 7.95
CA VAL A 288 -8.34 8.23 9.20
C VAL A 288 -7.30 9.33 8.99
N GLU A 289 -6.93 9.67 7.77
CA GLU A 289 -5.93 10.73 7.49
C GLU A 289 -6.40 12.13 7.88
N PHE A 290 -7.70 12.37 7.81
CA PHE A 290 -8.33 13.65 8.12
C PHE A 290 -9.64 13.42 8.90
N ASP A 291 -10.34 14.50 9.24
CA ASP A 291 -11.65 14.44 9.89
C ASP A 291 -12.72 14.07 8.85
N SER A 292 -12.68 12.81 8.41
CA SER A 292 -13.63 12.24 7.46
C SER A 292 -15.05 12.17 8.04
N PRO A 293 -16.08 12.02 7.20
CA PRO A 293 -17.47 12.01 7.67
C PRO A 293 -17.72 10.99 8.78
N ILE A 294 -17.14 9.79 8.69
CA ILE A 294 -17.28 8.75 9.71
C ILE A 294 -16.52 9.10 11.00
N VAL A 295 -15.35 9.74 10.91
CA VAL A 295 -14.60 10.23 12.07
C VAL A 295 -15.43 11.26 12.84
N VAL A 296 -15.99 12.24 12.14
CA VAL A 296 -16.84 13.30 12.73
C VAL A 296 -18.11 12.69 13.31
N SER A 297 -18.77 11.78 12.58
CA SER A 297 -19.99 11.12 13.05
C SER A 297 -19.77 10.30 14.34
N LEU A 298 -18.57 9.74 14.52
CA LEU A 298 -18.19 9.00 15.73
C LEU A 298 -17.60 9.88 16.85
N ARG A 299 -17.49 11.19 16.62
CA ARG A 299 -16.82 12.15 17.50
C ARG A 299 -15.41 11.68 17.86
N ALA A 300 -14.66 11.26 16.83
CA ALA A 300 -13.36 10.63 16.92
C ALA A 300 -12.23 11.50 16.32
N GLU A 301 -12.47 12.80 16.14
CA GLU A 301 -11.51 13.78 15.60
C GLU A 301 -10.24 13.83 16.46
N ALA A 302 -9.07 13.90 15.82
CA ALA A 302 -7.78 13.97 16.51
C ALA A 302 -6.70 14.55 15.59
N SER A 303 -5.51 14.79 16.13
CA SER A 303 -4.41 15.41 15.38
C SER A 303 -3.69 14.47 14.41
N SER A 304 -3.86 13.15 14.57
CA SER A 304 -3.14 12.16 13.78
C SER A 304 -3.97 10.90 13.49
N PRO A 305 -3.64 10.14 12.42
CA PRO A 305 -4.43 8.98 11.99
C PRO A 305 -4.55 7.89 13.06
N GLU A 306 -3.46 7.62 13.81
CA GLU A 306 -3.47 6.64 14.89
C GLU A 306 -4.39 7.06 16.03
N GLN A 307 -4.44 8.35 16.37
CA GLN A 307 -5.29 8.85 17.45
C GLN A 307 -6.76 8.78 17.04
N ARG A 308 -7.09 9.09 15.78
CA ARG A 308 -8.44 8.91 15.24
C ARG A 308 -8.85 7.44 15.30
N LEU A 309 -7.97 6.53 14.87
CA LEU A 309 -8.22 5.10 14.95
C LEU A 309 -8.44 4.62 16.39
N PHE A 310 -7.64 5.09 17.37
CA PHE A 310 -7.83 4.75 18.78
C PHE A 310 -9.19 5.22 19.32
N LYS A 311 -9.64 6.43 18.95
CA LYS A 311 -10.95 6.93 19.35
C LYS A 311 -12.08 6.11 18.73
N ILE A 312 -11.99 5.77 17.44
CA ILE A 312 -12.97 4.90 16.76
C ILE A 312 -13.00 3.52 17.42
N ALA A 313 -11.84 2.91 17.65
CA ALA A 313 -11.67 1.63 18.33
C ALA A 313 -12.37 1.60 19.70
N GLN A 314 -12.21 2.67 20.50
CA GLN A 314 -12.88 2.81 21.80
C GLN A 314 -14.41 2.83 21.67
N ARG A 315 -14.96 3.50 20.65
CA ARG A 315 -16.41 3.54 20.42
C ARG A 315 -16.99 2.15 20.15
N VAL A 316 -16.29 1.36 19.35
CA VAL A 316 -16.75 0.01 18.97
C VAL A 316 -16.36 -1.08 19.96
N GLY A 317 -15.47 -0.79 20.92
CA GLY A 317 -15.00 -1.76 21.92
C GLY A 317 -13.98 -2.75 21.39
N LEU A 318 -13.31 -2.44 20.28
CA LEU A 318 -12.27 -3.28 19.68
C LEU A 318 -10.96 -2.50 19.63
N PRO A 319 -9.95 -2.81 20.45
CA PRO A 319 -8.74 -1.99 20.54
C PRO A 319 -7.90 -2.10 19.27
N ALA A 320 -7.43 -0.97 18.75
CA ALA A 320 -6.43 -0.93 17.69
C ALA A 320 -5.05 -1.33 18.22
N HIS A 321 -4.11 -1.62 17.33
CA HIS A 321 -2.76 -2.00 17.74
C HIS A 321 -2.01 -0.81 18.37
N GLY A 322 -1.33 -1.01 19.51
CA GLY A 322 -0.64 0.07 20.24
C GLY A 322 0.44 0.80 19.42
N LEU A 323 1.07 0.09 18.48
CA LEU A 323 2.07 0.63 17.55
C LEU A 323 1.48 1.20 16.24
N SER A 324 0.18 1.53 16.20
CA SER A 324 -0.49 2.00 14.97
C SER A 324 0.22 3.18 14.31
N LYS A 325 0.79 4.10 15.09
CA LYS A 325 1.62 5.20 14.57
C LYS A 325 2.74 4.71 13.66
N SER A 326 3.55 3.77 14.16
CA SER A 326 4.68 3.24 13.40
C SER A 326 4.25 2.49 12.16
N TYR A 327 3.12 1.79 12.20
CA TYR A 327 2.55 1.12 11.03
C TYR A 327 2.07 2.10 9.96
N PHE A 328 1.43 3.21 10.32
CA PHE A 328 1.06 4.25 9.35
C PHE A 328 2.29 4.94 8.76
N ASP A 329 3.24 5.34 9.61
CA ASP A 329 4.42 6.11 9.19
C ASP A 329 5.38 5.29 8.29
N ILE A 330 5.47 3.96 8.48
CA ILE A 330 6.35 3.09 7.69
C ILE A 330 5.74 2.66 6.34
N ALA A 331 4.41 2.62 6.22
CA ALA A 331 3.72 1.95 5.12
C ALA A 331 4.10 2.50 3.73
N ASP A 332 4.17 3.82 3.59
CA ASP A 332 4.51 4.48 2.32
C ASP A 332 6.00 4.33 1.95
N PRO A 333 6.97 4.65 2.84
CA PRO A 333 8.39 4.43 2.58
C PRO A 333 8.75 3.00 2.20
N ILE A 334 8.28 2.01 2.97
CA ILE A 334 8.65 0.61 2.74
C ILE A 334 8.09 0.08 1.42
N SER A 335 6.87 0.49 1.06
CA SER A 335 6.28 0.18 -0.24
C SER A 335 7.14 0.68 -1.40
N ARG A 336 7.59 1.93 -1.34
CA ARG A 336 8.44 2.53 -2.39
C ARG A 336 9.79 1.83 -2.51
N VAL A 337 10.44 1.55 -1.38
CA VAL A 337 11.74 0.87 -1.35
C VAL A 337 11.65 -0.54 -1.90
N LEU A 338 10.64 -1.32 -1.52
CA LEU A 338 10.49 -2.68 -2.06
C LEU A 338 10.19 -2.65 -3.57
N ILE A 339 9.39 -1.71 -4.07
CA ILE A 339 9.18 -1.55 -5.51
C ILE A 339 10.49 -1.22 -6.24
N LEU A 340 11.32 -0.34 -5.68
CA LEU A 340 12.63 0.01 -6.23
C LEU A 340 13.55 -1.22 -6.29
N ILE A 341 13.59 -2.03 -5.23
CA ILE A 341 14.35 -3.28 -5.19
C ILE A 341 13.83 -4.27 -6.25
N GLU A 342 12.51 -4.42 -6.39
CA GLU A 342 11.90 -5.29 -7.41
C GLU A 342 12.23 -4.87 -8.86
N THR A 343 12.69 -3.63 -9.11
CA THR A 343 13.16 -3.24 -10.46
C THR A 343 14.51 -3.85 -10.83
N GLY A 344 15.29 -4.32 -9.86
CA GLY A 344 16.66 -4.81 -10.05
C GLY A 344 17.70 -3.71 -10.30
N ALA A 345 17.30 -2.43 -10.33
CA ALA A 345 18.19 -1.31 -10.63
C ALA A 345 19.31 -1.10 -9.59
N TYR A 346 19.15 -1.65 -8.39
CA TYR A 346 20.08 -1.49 -7.26
C TYR A 346 20.89 -2.75 -6.94
N ASN A 347 20.86 -3.76 -7.81
CA ASN A 347 21.60 -5.02 -7.65
C ASN A 347 23.08 -4.90 -8.04
N THR A 348 23.62 -3.67 -8.09
CA THR A 348 25.05 -3.44 -8.38
C THR A 348 25.66 -2.58 -7.28
N PRO A 349 26.94 -2.79 -6.92
CA PRO A 349 27.58 -2.00 -5.86
C PRO A 349 27.52 -0.49 -6.12
N ALA A 350 27.68 -0.07 -7.38
CA ALA A 350 27.61 1.34 -7.76
C ALA A 350 26.24 1.97 -7.45
N ALA A 351 25.14 1.26 -7.78
CA ALA A 351 23.78 1.73 -7.56
C ALA A 351 23.34 1.60 -6.10
N ALA A 352 23.79 0.56 -5.38
CA ALA A 352 23.45 0.30 -3.97
C ALA A 352 23.77 1.49 -3.05
N SER A 353 24.79 2.28 -3.40
CA SER A 353 25.15 3.49 -2.63
C SER A 353 24.02 4.52 -2.52
N ALA A 354 23.04 4.50 -3.41
CA ALA A 354 21.87 5.38 -3.36
C ALA A 354 20.99 5.16 -2.11
N PHE A 355 21.03 3.99 -1.48
CA PHE A 355 20.25 3.71 -0.27
C PHE A 355 20.71 4.51 0.96
N TYR A 356 21.98 4.94 0.98
CA TYR A 356 22.55 5.63 2.13
C TYR A 356 23.12 7.02 1.80
N LYS A 357 23.30 7.40 0.53
CA LYS A 357 23.70 8.76 0.14
C LYS A 357 22.56 9.77 0.31
N GLU A 358 22.88 11.04 0.57
CA GLU A 358 21.88 12.10 0.76
C GLU A 358 20.86 12.15 -0.38
N GLY A 359 19.58 12.14 -0.03
CA GLY A 359 18.47 12.16 -0.97
C GLY A 359 17.22 11.46 -0.44
N ALA A 360 16.15 11.49 -1.24
CA ALA A 360 14.84 10.97 -0.85
C ALA A 360 14.85 9.46 -0.48
N LEU A 361 15.73 8.67 -1.10
CA LEU A 361 15.86 7.25 -0.80
C LEU A 361 16.46 7.01 0.59
N GLN A 362 17.47 7.78 0.99
CA GLN A 362 18.03 7.73 2.34
C GLN A 362 17.01 8.15 3.40
N ASP A 363 16.20 9.19 3.14
CA ASP A 363 15.14 9.61 4.08
C ASP A 363 14.07 8.53 4.26
N ALA A 364 13.71 7.84 3.18
CA ALA A 364 12.84 6.67 3.24
C ALA A 364 13.49 5.55 4.07
N MET A 365 14.77 5.24 3.84
CA MET A 365 15.50 4.22 4.61
C MET A 365 15.59 4.56 6.10
N LYS A 366 15.91 5.80 6.47
CA LYS A 366 15.91 6.27 7.87
C LYS A 366 14.56 6.06 8.54
N THR A 367 13.47 6.36 7.82
CA THR A 367 12.10 6.18 8.31
C THR A 367 11.77 4.70 8.51
N ILE A 368 12.12 3.86 7.53
CA ILE A 368 11.94 2.39 7.61
C ILE A 368 12.72 1.82 8.79
N ILE A 369 14.02 2.12 8.90
CA ILE A 369 14.90 1.62 9.97
C ILE A 369 14.32 1.99 11.34
N ARG A 370 13.90 3.25 11.54
CA ARG A 370 13.31 3.72 12.80
C ARG A 370 12.05 2.94 13.16
N HIS A 371 11.07 2.88 12.26
CA HIS A 371 9.77 2.28 12.58
C HIS A 371 9.80 0.76 12.57
N TRP A 372 10.62 0.13 11.73
CA TRP A 372 10.82 -1.31 11.72
C TRP A 372 11.41 -1.80 13.04
N SER A 373 12.40 -1.09 13.58
CA SER A 373 12.93 -1.37 14.92
C SER A 373 11.88 -1.25 16.02
N ILE A 374 11.00 -0.24 15.95
CA ILE A 374 9.90 -0.07 16.92
C ILE A 374 8.89 -1.23 16.80
N ILE A 375 8.53 -1.61 15.58
CA ILE A 375 7.51 -2.64 15.31
C ILE A 375 8.00 -4.03 15.71
N THR A 376 9.24 -4.38 15.36
CA THR A 376 9.80 -5.72 15.61
C THR A 376 10.46 -5.85 16.98
N GLY A 377 10.76 -4.73 17.64
CA GLY A 377 11.56 -4.69 18.87
C GLY A 377 13.04 -5.03 18.65
N ARG A 378 13.49 -5.20 17.38
CA ARG A 378 14.88 -5.55 17.05
C ARG A 378 15.67 -4.31 16.67
N GLU A 379 16.87 -4.20 17.21
CA GLU A 379 17.73 -3.06 16.95
C GLU A 379 18.38 -3.18 15.56
N MET A 380 17.99 -2.30 14.65
CA MET A 380 18.59 -2.19 13.31
C MET A 380 19.83 -1.29 13.29
N LYS A 381 20.04 -0.52 14.36
CA LYS A 381 21.18 0.40 14.50
C LYS A 381 22.39 -0.23 15.20
N ALA A 382 22.17 -1.28 15.98
CA ALA A 382 23.25 -2.04 16.58
C ALA A 382 23.83 -3.05 15.59
N ARG A 383 25.15 -3.27 15.68
CA ARG A 383 25.78 -4.40 15.01
C ARG A 383 25.18 -5.70 15.56
N LYS A 384 25.01 -6.69 14.69
CA LYS A 384 24.55 -8.02 15.08
C LYS A 384 25.50 -8.58 16.14
N VAL A 385 25.05 -8.68 17.38
CA VAL A 385 25.80 -9.35 18.44
C VAL A 385 25.64 -10.84 18.18
N THR A 386 26.71 -11.50 17.73
CA THR A 386 26.75 -12.95 17.67
C THR A 386 26.77 -13.46 19.11
N THR A 387 25.65 -13.94 19.62
CA THR A 387 25.65 -14.74 20.85
C THR A 387 26.35 -16.05 20.53
N THR A 388 27.57 -16.20 21.06
CA THR A 388 28.36 -17.43 21.05
C THR A 388 27.70 -18.55 21.82
#